data_AF-A0A418UPV4-F1
#
_entry.id   AF-A0A418UPV4-F1
#
_cell.length_a   1.000
_cell.length_b   1.000
_cell.length_c   1.000
_cell.angle_alpha   90.00
_cell.angle_beta   90.00
_cell.angle_gamma   90.00
#
_symmetry.space_group_name_H-M   'P 1'
#
loop_
_entity.id
_entity.type
_entity.pdbx_description
1 polymer ?
#
loop_
_entity_poly.entity_id
_entity_poly.type
_entity_poly.pdbx_seq_one_letter_code
_entity_poly.pdbx_strand_id
1 'polypeptide(L)'
;MESTVEVGKGSDLAPRHDRPFGRGVELEPNTCYHVDQRGSFYTDESGVVVHVEAHSAVERRGWWDIRSPMNPDLRDPLPSATYTVDGRFHYTTDEWGRTVRIQVDGLDEVSETYDSSRARRRIGNYGGDGFDGGHLIAHRFGGGPEEINVVPMRSTLNQGTEGRYLDSYRKLEDDIAASRGAYESIDIHIEYDGPPGVEPGTSLSGVPQAGRVPTEFRVSWTDGRGRRVDADPIVNE
;
A
#
# COMPACT_ATOMS: atom_id res chain seq x y z
N MET A 1 27.72 5.96 9.89
CA MET A 1 26.86 7.15 10.07
C MET A 1 26.01 7.21 8.83
N GLU A 2 24.70 7.31 9.00
CA GLU A 2 23.79 7.49 7.88
C GLU A 2 24.03 8.86 7.24
N SER A 3 24.26 8.90 5.93
CA SER A 3 24.44 10.15 5.19
C SER A 3 23.11 10.60 4.58
N THR A 4 22.89 11.90 4.41
CA THR A 4 21.65 12.43 3.81
C THR A 4 21.97 13.12 2.48
N VAL A 5 21.21 12.78 1.44
CA VAL A 5 21.33 13.34 0.09
C VAL A 5 20.00 13.95 -0.34
N GLU A 6 20.03 15.23 -0.69
CA GLU A 6 18.86 15.94 -1.23
C GLU A 6 18.76 15.71 -2.75
N VAL A 7 17.63 15.16 -3.20
CA VAL A 7 17.36 14.88 -4.62
C VAL A 7 16.24 15.79 -5.10
N GLY A 8 16.63 17.00 -5.50
CA GLY A 8 15.76 18.01 -6.07
C GLY A 8 15.79 18.06 -7.60
N LYS A 9 14.96 18.96 -8.16
CA LYS A 9 14.95 19.26 -9.60
C LYS A 9 16.35 19.65 -10.09
N GLY A 10 16.87 18.90 -11.06
CA GLY A 10 18.20 19.12 -11.64
C GLY A 10 19.31 18.27 -11.03
N SER A 11 19.01 17.45 -10.01
CA SER A 11 19.89 16.36 -9.59
C SER A 11 19.93 15.26 -10.65
N ASP A 12 21.09 14.64 -10.86
CA ASP A 12 21.26 13.50 -11.77
C ASP A 12 20.45 12.27 -11.31
N LEU A 13 20.14 12.20 -10.01
CA LEU A 13 19.31 11.15 -9.41
C LEU A 13 17.81 11.48 -9.44
N ALA A 14 17.42 12.67 -9.92
CA ALA A 14 16.02 13.08 -9.91
C ALA A 14 15.19 12.15 -10.81
N PRO A 15 14.20 11.42 -10.25
CA PRO A 15 13.40 10.51 -11.04
C PRO A 15 12.47 11.31 -11.97
N ARG A 16 12.07 10.69 -13.08
CA ARG A 16 10.97 11.25 -13.88
C ARG A 16 9.71 11.37 -13.02
N HIS A 17 8.89 12.38 -13.30
CA HIS A 17 7.67 12.65 -12.54
C HIS A 17 6.68 11.45 -12.45
N ASP A 18 6.75 10.51 -13.39
CA ASP A 18 5.89 9.33 -13.53
C ASP A 18 6.57 8.01 -13.16
N ARG A 19 7.80 8.05 -12.63
CA ARG A 19 8.59 6.86 -12.26
C ARG A 19 8.97 6.87 -10.78
N PRO A 20 9.02 5.69 -10.14
CA PRO A 20 9.59 5.54 -8.81
C PRO A 20 11.07 5.93 -8.78
N PHE A 21 11.53 6.42 -7.64
CA PHE A 21 12.94 6.61 -7.31
C PHE A 21 13.65 5.27 -7.06
N GLY A 22 14.97 5.25 -7.15
CA GLY A 22 15.81 4.09 -6.84
C GLY A 22 15.85 2.99 -7.91
N ARG A 23 15.08 3.10 -9.00
CA ARG A 23 15.10 2.12 -10.09
C ARG A 23 16.17 2.44 -11.14
N GLY A 24 17.06 1.48 -11.39
CA GLY A 24 18.06 1.58 -12.46
C GLY A 24 19.14 2.63 -12.20
N VAL A 25 19.32 3.02 -10.95
CA VAL A 25 20.37 3.91 -10.48
C VAL A 25 21.16 3.20 -9.38
N GLU A 26 22.46 3.42 -9.35
CA GLU A 26 23.31 3.00 -8.23
C GLU A 26 23.20 4.05 -7.13
N LEU A 27 22.92 3.60 -5.91
CA LEU A 27 22.80 4.46 -4.75
C LEU A 27 23.90 4.11 -3.75
N GLU A 28 24.32 5.11 -2.99
CA GLU A 28 25.32 4.95 -1.95
C GLU A 28 24.76 4.10 -0.81
N PRO A 29 25.57 3.21 -0.23
CA PRO A 29 25.23 2.47 0.98
C PRO A 29 24.84 3.36 2.16
N ASN A 30 23.97 2.86 3.04
CA ASN A 30 23.61 3.47 4.33
C ASN A 30 23.28 4.97 4.22
N THR A 31 22.46 5.32 3.23
CA THR A 31 22.17 6.70 2.85
C THR A 31 20.66 6.93 2.79
N CYS A 32 20.23 8.05 3.36
CA CYS A 32 18.88 8.57 3.22
C CYS A 32 18.82 9.57 2.07
N TYR A 33 18.03 9.26 1.05
CA TYR A 33 17.74 10.15 -0.06
C TYR A 33 16.41 10.85 0.20
N HIS A 34 16.45 12.16 0.46
CA HIS A 34 15.24 12.98 0.50
C HIS A 34 14.90 13.46 -0.90
N VAL A 35 13.85 12.89 -1.50
CA VAL A 35 13.49 13.15 -2.89
C VAL A 35 12.30 14.10 -2.93
N ASP A 36 12.51 15.27 -3.57
CA ASP A 36 11.55 16.36 -3.59
C ASP A 36 10.17 15.87 -4.07
N GLN A 37 9.14 16.20 -3.28
CA GLN A 37 7.75 15.82 -3.49
C GLN A 37 7.44 14.31 -3.49
N ARG A 38 8.40 13.43 -3.17
CA ARG A 38 8.21 11.97 -3.15
C ARG A 38 8.20 11.39 -1.74
N GLY A 39 9.23 11.69 -0.96
CA GLY A 39 9.50 11.04 0.32
C GLY A 39 10.99 10.84 0.57
N SER A 40 11.30 10.07 1.61
CA SER A 40 12.66 9.70 2.01
C SER A 40 12.91 8.22 1.76
N PHE A 41 14.06 7.88 1.17
CA PHE A 41 14.41 6.53 0.75
C PHE A 41 15.72 6.11 1.41
N TYR A 42 15.69 4.99 2.12
CA TYR A 42 16.78 4.55 3.00
C TYR A 42 17.44 3.31 2.41
N THR A 43 18.74 3.42 2.13
CA THR A 43 19.53 2.30 1.58
C THR A 43 20.22 1.49 2.67
N ASP A 44 20.38 0.19 2.42
CA ASP A 44 21.19 -0.71 3.24
C ASP A 44 22.69 -0.59 2.91
N GLU A 45 23.52 -1.49 3.46
CA GLU A 45 24.96 -1.53 3.22
C GLU A 45 25.38 -1.84 1.77
N SER A 46 24.45 -2.29 0.94
CA SER A 46 24.67 -2.58 -0.48
C SER A 46 24.15 -1.47 -1.40
N GLY A 47 23.54 -0.41 -0.84
CA GLY A 47 22.92 0.65 -1.63
C GLY A 47 21.50 0.31 -2.10
N VAL A 48 20.90 -0.80 -1.62
CA VAL A 48 19.53 -1.18 -1.96
C VAL A 48 18.56 -0.44 -1.05
N VAL A 49 17.52 0.19 -1.61
CA VAL A 49 16.47 0.83 -0.82
C VAL A 49 15.65 -0.24 -0.08
N VAL A 50 15.68 -0.20 1.25
CA VAL A 50 14.99 -1.17 2.12
C VAL A 50 13.83 -0.55 2.91
N HIS A 51 13.82 0.77 3.07
CA HIS A 51 12.74 1.51 3.71
C HIS A 51 12.40 2.79 2.93
N VAL A 52 11.11 3.14 2.90
CA VAL A 52 10.61 4.37 2.29
C VAL A 52 9.61 5.05 3.22
N GLU A 53 9.84 6.32 3.52
CA GLU A 53 8.84 7.19 4.14
C GLU A 53 8.21 8.06 3.06
N ALA A 54 6.89 7.99 2.90
CA ALA A 54 6.20 8.66 1.80
C ALA A 54 4.83 9.19 2.22
N HIS A 55 4.32 10.11 1.41
CA HIS A 55 2.96 10.63 1.57
C HIS A 55 2.04 10.06 0.50
N SER A 56 0.82 9.69 0.88
CA SER A 56 -0.22 9.24 -0.05
C SER A 56 -0.85 10.41 -0.79
N ALA A 57 -1.71 10.10 -1.77
CA ALA A 57 -2.50 11.12 -2.46
C ALA A 57 -3.46 11.87 -1.53
N VAL A 58 -3.84 11.29 -0.38
CA VAL A 58 -4.70 11.94 0.60
C VAL A 58 -3.97 13.14 1.22
N GLU A 59 -2.73 12.96 1.65
CA GLU A 59 -1.88 14.05 2.18
C GLU A 59 -1.40 14.99 1.06
N ARG A 60 -0.91 14.43 -0.06
CA ARG A 60 -0.26 15.21 -1.13
C ARG A 60 -1.20 16.13 -1.90
N ARG A 61 -2.53 15.94 -1.81
CA ARG A 61 -3.50 16.80 -2.52
C ARG A 61 -3.49 18.27 -2.05
N GLY A 62 -3.05 18.51 -0.82
CA GLY A 62 -2.94 19.85 -0.23
C GLY A 62 -1.62 20.56 -0.56
N TRP A 63 -0.68 19.87 -1.21
CA TRP A 63 0.67 20.39 -1.42
C TRP A 63 0.69 21.40 -2.56
N TRP A 64 1.43 22.50 -2.36
CA TRP A 64 1.62 23.51 -3.38
C TRP A 64 2.58 22.98 -4.48
N ASP A 65 2.34 23.37 -5.73
CA ASP A 65 3.15 23.01 -6.92
C ASP A 65 3.22 21.52 -7.31
N ILE A 66 2.30 20.69 -6.81
CA ILE A 66 2.24 19.28 -7.19
C ILE A 66 1.43 19.08 -8.49
N ARG A 67 2.01 18.38 -9.47
CA ARG A 67 1.31 18.07 -10.74
C ARG A 67 0.19 17.05 -10.60
N SER A 68 0.38 16.09 -9.69
CA SER A 68 -0.57 15.02 -9.41
C SER A 68 -0.40 14.56 -7.97
N PRO A 69 -1.50 14.50 -7.18
CA PRO A 69 -1.44 14.02 -5.80
C PRO A 69 -0.97 12.57 -5.66
N MET A 70 -1.18 11.73 -6.69
CA MET A 70 -0.78 10.33 -6.66
C MET A 70 0.74 10.17 -6.56
N ASN A 71 1.22 9.39 -5.60
CA ASN A 71 2.66 9.16 -5.42
C ASN A 71 3.15 8.00 -6.29
N PRO A 72 3.97 8.21 -7.33
CA PRO A 72 4.41 7.12 -8.20
C PRO A 72 5.20 6.06 -7.44
N ASP A 73 5.87 6.41 -6.35
CA ASP A 73 6.59 5.47 -5.49
C ASP A 73 5.66 4.55 -4.68
N LEU A 74 4.39 4.95 -4.49
CA LEU A 74 3.35 4.12 -3.89
C LEU A 74 2.47 3.42 -4.95
N ARG A 75 2.46 3.93 -6.19
CA ARG A 75 1.75 3.31 -7.32
C ARG A 75 2.50 2.15 -7.95
N ASP A 76 3.82 2.16 -7.82
CA ASP A 76 4.70 1.11 -8.35
C ASP A 76 5.84 0.86 -7.35
N PRO A 77 5.49 0.36 -6.15
CA PRO A 77 6.43 0.26 -5.05
C PRO A 77 7.62 -0.65 -5.38
N LEU A 78 8.72 -0.39 -4.68
CA LEU A 78 9.94 -1.15 -4.79
C LEU A 78 9.70 -2.57 -4.21
N PRO A 79 10.32 -3.58 -4.83
CA PRO A 79 10.30 -4.94 -4.30
C PRO A 79 11.09 -5.03 -3.00
N SER A 80 10.72 -5.96 -2.13
CA SER A 80 11.43 -6.31 -0.90
C SER A 80 11.72 -5.11 0.02
N ALA A 81 10.76 -4.19 0.12
CA ALA A 81 10.91 -2.96 0.88
C ALA A 81 9.79 -2.78 1.90
N THR A 82 10.09 -1.99 2.92
CA THR A 82 9.09 -1.52 3.89
C THR A 82 8.74 -0.07 3.64
N TYR A 83 7.50 0.31 3.93
CA TYR A 83 7.01 1.66 3.74
C TYR A 83 6.35 2.16 5.00
N THR A 84 6.63 3.41 5.38
CA THR A 84 5.80 4.17 6.31
C THR A 84 5.10 5.27 5.52
N VAL A 85 3.79 5.11 5.32
CA VAL A 85 2.97 6.07 4.58
C VAL A 85 2.16 6.91 5.54
N ASP A 86 2.19 8.23 5.33
CA ASP A 86 1.48 9.24 6.13
C ASP A 86 1.80 9.12 7.64
N GLY A 87 2.99 8.60 7.97
CA GLY A 87 3.47 8.42 9.34
C GLY A 87 2.74 7.36 10.17
N ARG A 88 1.81 6.58 9.58
CA ARG A 88 0.93 5.69 10.36
C ARG A 88 0.59 4.34 9.72
N PHE A 89 0.78 4.21 8.41
CA PHE A 89 0.47 2.97 7.69
C PHE A 89 1.78 2.30 7.30
N HIS A 90 2.04 1.12 7.84
CA HIS A 90 3.29 0.41 7.60
C HIS A 90 3.05 -0.74 6.63
N TYR A 91 3.61 -0.67 5.42
CA TYR A 91 3.44 -1.71 4.40
C TYR A 91 4.74 -2.49 4.23
N THR A 92 4.62 -3.77 3.87
CA THR A 92 5.73 -4.60 3.41
C THR A 92 5.41 -5.13 2.03
N THR A 93 6.37 -5.03 1.10
CA THR A 93 6.27 -5.61 -0.23
C THR A 93 7.08 -6.90 -0.36
N ASP A 94 6.62 -7.80 -1.22
CA ASP A 94 7.41 -8.95 -1.64
C ASP A 94 8.44 -8.60 -2.72
N GLU A 95 9.15 -9.61 -3.20
CA GLU A 95 10.21 -9.48 -4.21
C GLU A 95 9.74 -9.01 -5.60
N TRP A 96 8.42 -8.82 -5.81
CA TRP A 96 7.84 -8.23 -7.01
C TRP A 96 7.13 -6.89 -6.76
N GLY A 97 7.19 -6.36 -5.55
CA GLY A 97 6.52 -5.12 -5.19
C GLY A 97 5.03 -5.29 -4.88
N ARG A 98 4.53 -6.52 -4.66
CA ARG A 98 3.14 -6.73 -4.20
C ARG A 98 3.08 -6.50 -2.69
N THR A 99 2.08 -5.80 -2.21
CA THR A 99 1.87 -5.62 -0.77
C THR A 99 1.48 -6.94 -0.14
N VAL A 100 2.29 -7.45 0.79
CA VAL A 100 2.05 -8.72 1.50
C VAL A 100 1.71 -8.54 2.97
N ARG A 101 1.97 -7.34 3.53
CA ARG A 101 1.62 -7.03 4.91
C ARG A 101 1.30 -5.56 5.11
N ILE A 102 0.36 -5.28 5.99
CA ILE A 102 0.08 -3.94 6.51
C ILE A 102 -0.03 -3.99 8.03
N GLN A 103 0.63 -3.06 8.71
CA GLN A 103 0.54 -2.88 10.15
C GLN A 103 0.10 -1.44 10.46
N VAL A 104 -0.85 -1.31 11.39
CA VAL A 104 -1.43 -0.03 11.81
C VAL A 104 -1.74 -0.05 13.30
N ASP A 105 -1.34 0.97 14.04
CA ASP A 105 -1.63 1.07 15.48
C ASP A 105 -3.13 1.22 15.77
N GLY A 106 -3.84 2.01 14.95
CA GLY A 106 -5.28 2.20 15.05
C GLY A 106 -5.88 2.89 13.82
N LEU A 107 -7.17 2.66 13.61
CA LEU A 107 -7.93 3.20 12.49
C LEU A 107 -9.09 4.08 12.99
N ASP A 108 -8.83 5.38 13.15
CA ASP A 108 -9.86 6.38 13.34
C ASP A 108 -10.42 6.87 12.00
N GLU A 109 -11.73 7.17 11.98
CA GLU A 109 -12.37 7.79 10.82
C GLU A 109 -11.83 9.20 10.54
N VAL A 110 -11.60 9.50 9.27
CA VAL A 110 -11.14 10.82 8.81
C VAL A 110 -12.23 11.52 8.00
N SER A 111 -12.29 12.84 8.09
CA SER A 111 -13.18 13.67 7.27
C SER A 111 -12.65 13.91 5.85
N GLU A 112 -11.36 13.65 5.65
CA GLU A 112 -10.60 14.06 4.49
C GLU A 112 -10.25 12.86 3.60
N THR A 113 -10.76 12.87 2.37
CA THR A 113 -10.66 11.68 1.52
C THR A 113 -10.46 12.04 0.04
N TYR A 114 -9.69 11.24 -0.73
CA TYR A 114 -9.34 11.53 -2.13
C TYR A 114 -10.22 10.76 -3.14
N ASP A 115 -10.75 11.42 -4.19
CA ASP A 115 -11.50 10.71 -5.23
C ASP A 115 -10.58 9.82 -6.08
N SER A 116 -10.68 8.53 -5.84
CA SER A 116 -9.86 7.49 -6.43
C SER A 116 -10.59 6.63 -7.46
N SER A 117 -11.78 7.03 -7.90
CA SER A 117 -12.66 6.20 -8.73
C SER A 117 -11.98 5.65 -9.99
N ARG A 118 -11.12 6.46 -10.63
CA ARG A 118 -10.35 6.02 -11.80
C ARG A 118 -9.26 5.00 -11.47
N ALA A 119 -8.55 5.19 -10.36
CA ALA A 119 -7.51 4.25 -9.91
C ALA A 119 -8.12 2.92 -9.49
N ARG A 120 -9.18 2.96 -8.66
CA ARG A 120 -9.93 1.78 -8.23
C ARG A 120 -10.46 0.96 -9.40
N ARG A 121 -11.09 1.61 -10.39
CA ARG A 121 -11.56 0.91 -11.59
C ARG A 121 -10.40 0.27 -12.37
N ARG A 122 -9.28 0.98 -12.53
CA ARG A 122 -8.10 0.43 -13.22
C ARG A 122 -7.55 -0.81 -12.50
N ILE A 123 -7.47 -0.75 -11.18
CA ILE A 123 -6.90 -1.84 -10.36
C ILE A 123 -7.85 -3.03 -10.32
N GLY A 124 -9.15 -2.82 -10.11
CA GLY A 124 -10.15 -3.91 -10.15
C GLY A 124 -10.11 -4.68 -11.46
N ASN A 125 -9.93 -3.98 -12.60
CA ASN A 125 -9.82 -4.62 -13.91
C ASN A 125 -8.65 -5.62 -14.02
N TYR A 126 -7.64 -5.60 -13.14
CA TYR A 126 -6.59 -6.62 -13.15
C TYR A 126 -7.09 -8.00 -12.69
N GLY A 127 -8.16 -8.04 -11.87
CA GLY A 127 -8.85 -9.27 -11.50
C GLY A 127 -9.89 -9.74 -12.51
N GLY A 128 -10.27 -8.89 -13.47
CA GLY A 128 -11.30 -9.17 -14.47
C GLY A 128 -12.72 -8.85 -13.97
N ASP A 129 -13.71 -9.48 -14.58
CA ASP A 129 -15.13 -9.24 -14.27
C ASP A 129 -15.46 -9.65 -12.83
N GLY A 130 -16.23 -8.82 -12.13
CA GLY A 130 -16.60 -9.04 -10.73
C GLY A 130 -15.52 -8.68 -9.71
N PHE A 131 -14.51 -7.90 -10.11
CA PHE A 131 -13.51 -7.32 -9.21
C PHE A 131 -13.58 -5.79 -9.15
N ASP A 132 -13.40 -5.27 -7.95
CA ASP A 132 -13.20 -3.86 -7.66
C ASP A 132 -11.71 -3.59 -7.31
N GLY A 133 -11.31 -2.33 -7.37
CA GLY A 133 -10.10 -1.88 -6.67
C GLY A 133 -10.43 -1.71 -5.18
N GLY A 134 -10.32 -2.79 -4.43
CA GLY A 134 -10.57 -2.84 -2.99
C GLY A 134 -9.41 -2.21 -2.23
N HIS A 135 -9.73 -1.36 -1.26
CA HIS A 135 -8.73 -0.79 -0.37
C HIS A 135 -8.38 -1.81 0.73
N LEU A 136 -7.11 -1.96 1.05
CA LEU A 136 -6.66 -2.75 2.20
C LEU A 136 -6.87 -1.95 3.50
N ILE A 137 -6.47 -0.68 3.51
CA ILE A 137 -6.93 0.31 4.48
C ILE A 137 -8.00 1.17 3.83
N ALA A 138 -9.23 1.09 4.34
CA ALA A 138 -10.38 1.78 3.78
C ALA A 138 -10.16 3.30 3.70
N HIS A 139 -10.76 3.89 2.67
CA HIS A 139 -10.76 5.34 2.43
C HIS A 139 -11.27 6.16 3.62
N ARG A 140 -12.27 5.64 4.36
CA ARG A 140 -12.81 6.29 5.56
C ARG A 140 -11.80 6.39 6.71
N PHE A 141 -10.73 5.62 6.68
CA PHE A 141 -9.65 5.65 7.68
C PHE A 141 -8.41 6.41 7.18
N GLY A 142 -8.50 7.06 6.02
CA GLY A 142 -7.39 7.80 5.40
C GLY A 142 -6.49 6.95 4.51
N GLY A 143 -6.90 5.73 4.18
CA GLY A 143 -6.13 4.88 3.27
C GLY A 143 -5.95 5.50 1.89
N GLY A 144 -4.69 5.55 1.44
CA GLY A 144 -4.30 6.10 0.14
C GLY A 144 -4.85 5.29 -1.03
N PRO A 145 -5.11 5.93 -2.18
CA PRO A 145 -5.64 5.27 -3.39
C PRO A 145 -4.59 4.61 -4.28
N GLU A 146 -3.30 4.70 -3.91
CA GLU A 146 -2.21 4.09 -4.64
C GLU A 146 -2.19 2.56 -4.53
N GLU A 147 -1.59 1.91 -5.52
CA GLU A 147 -1.50 0.45 -5.66
C GLU A 147 -0.88 -0.27 -4.45
N ILE A 148 -0.05 0.39 -3.63
CA ILE A 148 0.44 -0.18 -2.36
C ILE A 148 -0.69 -0.51 -1.38
N ASN A 149 -1.83 0.18 -1.46
CA ASN A 149 -2.98 0.03 -0.56
C ASN A 149 -4.25 -0.45 -1.29
N VAL A 150 -4.22 -0.58 -2.61
CA VAL A 150 -5.40 -0.95 -3.41
C VAL A 150 -5.08 -2.15 -4.28
N VAL A 151 -5.88 -3.21 -4.12
CA VAL A 151 -5.72 -4.50 -4.80
C VAL A 151 -6.97 -4.89 -5.56
N PRO A 152 -6.89 -5.80 -6.55
CA PRO A 152 -8.07 -6.43 -7.11
C PRO A 152 -8.76 -7.26 -6.02
N MET A 153 -9.98 -6.89 -5.67
CA MET A 153 -10.78 -7.57 -4.64
C MET A 153 -12.15 -7.89 -5.22
N ARG A 154 -12.66 -9.11 -4.98
CA ARG A 154 -13.98 -9.52 -5.44
C ARG A 154 -15.06 -8.54 -4.98
N SER A 155 -15.89 -8.07 -5.91
CA SER A 155 -16.87 -7.01 -5.63
C SER A 155 -17.85 -7.41 -4.52
N THR A 156 -18.21 -8.70 -4.41
CA THR A 156 -19.08 -9.21 -3.34
C THR A 156 -18.45 -9.10 -1.95
N LEU A 157 -17.13 -9.27 -1.83
CA LEU A 157 -16.36 -9.11 -0.59
C LEU A 157 -16.05 -7.64 -0.30
N ASN A 158 -15.69 -6.87 -1.32
CA ASN A 158 -15.38 -5.46 -1.18
C ASN A 158 -16.63 -4.65 -0.76
N GLN A 159 -17.83 -5.06 -1.22
CA GLN A 159 -19.08 -4.34 -0.97
C GLN A 159 -19.98 -5.04 0.06
N GLY A 160 -19.72 -6.30 0.41
CA GLY A 160 -20.56 -7.10 1.31
C GLY A 160 -21.93 -7.43 0.73
N THR A 161 -22.01 -7.69 -0.58
CA THR A 161 -23.26 -7.96 -1.31
C THR A 161 -23.52 -9.47 -1.46
N GLU A 162 -24.64 -9.85 -2.09
CA GLU A 162 -24.96 -11.26 -2.41
C GLU A 162 -24.95 -12.22 -1.21
N GLY A 163 -25.28 -11.71 -0.01
CA GLY A 163 -25.28 -12.51 1.22
C GLY A 163 -23.91 -12.73 1.84
N ARG A 164 -22.84 -12.16 1.27
CA ARG A 164 -21.44 -12.27 1.73
C ARG A 164 -21.06 -11.27 2.81
N TYR A 165 -22.01 -10.53 3.39
CA TYR A 165 -21.67 -9.46 4.33
C TYR A 165 -20.87 -10.00 5.53
N LEU A 166 -21.30 -11.10 6.15
CA LEU A 166 -20.68 -11.58 7.39
C LEU A 166 -19.22 -12.04 7.22
N ASP A 167 -18.83 -12.46 6.02
CA ASP A 167 -17.49 -12.93 5.61
C ASP A 167 -16.80 -11.94 4.66
N SER A 168 -17.27 -10.69 4.58
CA SER A 168 -16.75 -9.67 3.68
C SER A 168 -15.67 -8.78 4.31
N TYR A 169 -14.82 -8.22 3.45
CA TYR A 169 -13.93 -7.12 3.84
C TYR A 169 -14.73 -5.91 4.34
N ARG A 170 -15.90 -5.67 3.74
CA ARG A 170 -16.81 -4.60 4.16
C ARG A 170 -17.23 -4.70 5.63
N LYS A 171 -17.51 -5.92 6.11
CA LYS A 171 -17.89 -6.15 7.52
C LYS A 171 -16.75 -5.84 8.48
N LEU A 172 -15.52 -6.22 8.13
CA LEU A 172 -14.34 -5.86 8.91
C LEU A 172 -14.22 -4.33 9.03
N GLU A 173 -14.36 -3.60 7.91
CA GLU A 173 -14.31 -2.14 7.92
C GLU A 173 -15.41 -1.50 8.78
N ASP A 174 -16.65 -2.01 8.67
CA ASP A 174 -17.78 -1.51 9.45
C ASP A 174 -17.59 -1.77 10.96
N ASP A 175 -17.05 -2.93 11.34
CA ASP A 175 -16.79 -3.28 12.74
C ASP A 175 -15.71 -2.41 13.38
N ILE A 176 -14.61 -2.17 12.64
CA ILE A 176 -13.52 -1.28 13.07
C ILE A 176 -14.08 0.13 13.31
N ALA A 177 -14.87 0.66 12.38
CA ALA A 177 -15.45 1.99 12.51
C ALA A 177 -16.45 2.10 13.67
N ALA A 178 -17.22 1.04 13.94
CA ALA A 178 -18.21 1.04 15.01
C ALA A 178 -17.59 0.99 16.42
N SER A 179 -16.32 0.59 16.56
CA SER A 179 -15.75 0.20 17.86
C SER A 179 -14.38 0.85 18.13
N ARG A 180 -14.39 2.11 18.54
CA ARG A 180 -13.17 2.84 18.93
C ARG A 180 -12.45 2.12 20.09
N GLY A 181 -11.17 1.82 19.91
CA GLY A 181 -10.33 1.13 20.90
C GLY A 181 -10.57 -0.38 21.02
N ALA A 182 -11.39 -0.98 20.14
CA ALA A 182 -11.56 -2.44 20.09
C ALA A 182 -10.67 -3.12 19.03
N TYR A 183 -10.02 -2.32 18.18
CA TYR A 183 -9.16 -2.76 17.09
C TYR A 183 -7.88 -1.93 17.12
N GLU A 184 -6.88 -2.40 17.85
CA GLU A 184 -5.55 -1.80 17.96
C GLU A 184 -4.49 -2.73 17.37
N SER A 185 -3.33 -2.20 16.99
CA SER A 185 -2.22 -2.98 16.41
C SER A 185 -2.69 -3.97 15.33
N ILE A 186 -3.48 -3.46 14.39
CA ILE A 186 -4.06 -4.22 13.29
C ILE A 186 -2.92 -4.68 12.37
N ASP A 187 -2.95 -5.96 12.03
CA ASP A 187 -1.96 -6.63 11.19
C ASP A 187 -2.68 -7.45 10.12
N ILE A 188 -2.50 -7.05 8.86
CA ILE A 188 -3.16 -7.63 7.68
C ILE A 188 -2.08 -8.30 6.84
N HIS A 189 -2.20 -9.60 6.64
CA HIS A 189 -1.40 -10.37 5.70
C HIS A 189 -2.20 -10.60 4.41
N ILE A 190 -1.54 -10.43 3.26
CA ILE A 190 -2.11 -10.54 1.93
C ILE A 190 -1.39 -11.67 1.20
N GLU A 191 -2.14 -12.71 0.84
CA GLU A 191 -1.61 -13.89 0.17
C GLU A 191 -1.87 -13.81 -1.33
N TYR A 192 -0.95 -14.38 -2.12
CA TYR A 192 -1.02 -14.48 -3.58
C TYR A 192 -0.81 -15.93 -4.02
N ASP A 193 -1.24 -16.28 -5.23
CA ASP A 193 -1.02 -17.59 -5.83
C ASP A 193 0.44 -17.78 -6.31
N GLY A 194 1.37 -17.78 -5.36
CA GLY A 194 2.79 -18.00 -5.58
C GLY A 194 3.49 -16.91 -6.42
N PRO A 195 4.67 -17.26 -6.99
CA PRO A 195 5.41 -16.38 -7.89
C PRO A 195 4.64 -16.06 -9.18
N PRO A 196 4.63 -14.81 -9.65
CA PRO A 196 3.84 -14.38 -10.80
C PRO A 196 4.46 -14.71 -12.17
N GLY A 197 5.45 -15.60 -12.23
CA GLY A 197 6.09 -16.03 -13.49
C GLY A 197 6.98 -14.98 -14.16
N VAL A 198 7.44 -13.98 -13.41
CA VAL A 198 8.45 -13.00 -13.83
C VAL A 198 9.60 -12.98 -12.82
N GLU A 199 10.78 -12.56 -13.25
CA GLU A 199 11.94 -12.48 -12.36
C GLU A 199 11.66 -11.55 -11.16
N PRO A 200 12.13 -11.91 -9.96
CA PRO A 200 12.18 -11.02 -8.80
C PRO A 200 12.94 -9.72 -9.08
N GLY A 201 12.74 -8.70 -8.25
CA GLY A 201 13.37 -7.39 -8.42
C GLY A 201 12.74 -6.54 -9.53
N THR A 202 11.69 -7.04 -10.19
CA THR A 202 10.87 -6.29 -11.14
C THR A 202 10.00 -5.24 -10.43
N SER A 203 9.32 -4.41 -11.20
CA SER A 203 8.27 -3.53 -10.69
C SER A 203 6.95 -4.25 -10.51
N LEU A 204 6.10 -3.79 -9.58
CA LEU A 204 4.70 -4.21 -9.54
C LEU A 204 4.04 -3.99 -10.92
N SER A 205 4.40 -2.91 -11.61
CA SER A 205 3.95 -2.62 -12.97
C SER A 205 4.41 -3.65 -14.02
N GLY A 206 5.46 -4.43 -13.76
CA GLY A 206 5.95 -5.54 -14.58
C GLY A 206 5.30 -6.90 -14.28
N VAL A 207 4.63 -7.04 -13.13
CA VAL A 207 3.90 -8.25 -12.75
C VAL A 207 2.69 -8.46 -13.67
N PRO A 208 2.46 -9.65 -14.24
CA PRO A 208 1.24 -9.96 -14.98
C PRO A 208 -0.02 -9.69 -14.15
N GLN A 209 -1.12 -9.25 -14.78
CA GLN A 209 -2.32 -8.82 -14.04
C GLN A 209 -2.86 -9.89 -13.08
N ALA A 210 -2.93 -11.15 -13.52
CA ALA A 210 -3.34 -12.27 -12.68
C ALA A 210 -2.44 -12.45 -11.45
N GLY A 211 -1.13 -12.19 -11.58
CA GLY A 211 -0.17 -12.27 -10.48
C GLY A 211 -0.30 -11.14 -9.44
N ARG A 212 -1.14 -10.13 -9.71
CA ARG A 212 -1.44 -9.01 -8.79
C ARG A 212 -2.73 -9.21 -8.00
N VAL A 213 -3.46 -10.31 -8.23
CA VAL A 213 -4.72 -10.60 -7.56
C VAL A 213 -4.42 -11.41 -6.29
N PRO A 214 -4.69 -10.88 -5.09
CA PRO A 214 -4.59 -11.67 -3.86
C PRO A 214 -5.58 -12.82 -3.87
N THR A 215 -5.24 -13.91 -3.20
CA THR A 215 -6.12 -15.06 -3.00
C THR A 215 -6.81 -15.03 -1.64
N GLU A 216 -6.20 -14.41 -0.64
CA GLU A 216 -6.69 -14.42 0.74
C GLU A 216 -6.17 -13.22 1.54
N PHE A 217 -6.98 -12.74 2.48
CA PHE A 217 -6.58 -11.76 3.49
C PHE A 217 -6.70 -12.38 4.89
N ARG A 218 -5.62 -12.30 5.67
CA ARG A 218 -5.59 -12.75 7.06
C ARG A 218 -5.41 -11.54 7.96
N VAL A 219 -6.37 -11.31 8.85
CA VAL A 219 -6.40 -10.10 9.68
C VAL A 219 -6.33 -10.47 11.15
N SER A 220 -5.50 -9.76 11.89
CA SER A 220 -5.44 -9.86 13.34
C SER A 220 -5.34 -8.48 13.98
N TRP A 221 -5.75 -8.37 15.24
CA TRP A 221 -5.69 -7.13 16.02
C TRP A 221 -5.59 -7.43 17.51
N THR A 222 -5.34 -6.39 18.29
CA THR A 222 -5.45 -6.37 19.74
C THR A 222 -6.82 -5.80 20.13
N ASP A 223 -7.59 -6.57 20.91
CA ASP A 223 -8.90 -6.14 21.40
C ASP A 223 -8.80 -5.13 22.55
N GLY A 224 -9.92 -4.51 22.93
CA GLY A 224 -9.96 -3.53 24.05
C GLY A 224 -9.63 -4.11 25.43
N ARG A 225 -9.25 -5.39 25.53
CA ARG A 225 -8.70 -6.04 26.74
C ARG A 225 -7.22 -6.38 26.59
N GLY A 226 -6.56 -5.94 25.52
CA GLY A 226 -5.15 -6.22 25.25
C GLY A 226 -4.88 -7.63 24.73
N ARG A 227 -5.89 -8.35 24.21
CA ARG A 227 -5.72 -9.73 23.71
C ARG A 227 -5.64 -9.73 22.20
N ARG A 228 -4.73 -10.54 21.64
CA ARG A 228 -4.71 -10.80 20.19
C ARG A 228 -5.94 -11.59 19.77
N VAL A 229 -6.57 -11.13 18.69
CA VAL A 229 -7.67 -11.78 18.00
C VAL A 229 -7.24 -11.97 16.55
N ASP A 230 -7.47 -13.16 16.01
CA ASP A 230 -7.28 -13.47 14.60
C ASP A 230 -8.68 -13.69 13.99
N ALA A 231 -9.00 -12.95 12.92
CA ALA A 231 -10.24 -13.16 12.18
C ALA A 231 -10.19 -14.45 11.35
N ASP A 232 -11.38 -14.95 11.00
CA ASP A 232 -11.50 -15.95 9.96
C ASP A 232 -10.90 -15.40 8.64
N PRO A 233 -10.15 -16.20 7.87
CA PRO A 233 -9.56 -15.75 6.62
C PRO A 233 -10.63 -15.29 5.61
N ILE A 234 -10.38 -14.17 4.95
CA ILE A 234 -11.25 -13.64 3.89
C ILE A 234 -10.70 -14.13 2.55
N VAL A 235 -11.33 -15.14 1.97
CA VAL A 235 -10.92 -15.74 0.68
C VAL A 235 -11.44 -14.86 -0.46
N ASN A 236 -10.55 -14.44 -1.37
CA ASN A 236 -10.84 -13.52 -2.48
C ASN A 236 -11.42 -14.23 -3.72
N GLU A 237 -12.48 -15.03 -3.52
CA GLU A 237 -13.08 -15.92 -4.54
C GLU A 237 -14.38 -15.43 -5.17
#